data_AF-A0A537MRV2-F1
#
_entry.id   AF-A0A537MRV2-F1
#
_cell.length_a   1.000
_cell.length_b   1.000
_cell.length_c   1.000
_cell.angle_alpha   90.00
_cell.angle_beta   90.00
_cell.angle_gamma   90.00
#
_symmetry.space_group_name_H-M   'P 1'
#
loop_
_entity.id
_entity.type
_entity.pdbx_description
1 polymer ?
#
loop_
_entity_poly.entity_id
_entity_poly.type
_entity_poly.pdbx_seq_one_letter_code
_entity_poly.pdbx_strand_id
1 'polypeptide(L)'
;MSITLSGQKMIADYGPTPLDRLMGRIVLDRTMEMLVTVYHSQVRRFVSSSGRARLAGVLVEQDGIYGALHTLSREGTLIHLDSGPDGKAQGLPVWGYDFPPGRVAIQTLQQPWMPAWVADLIDDKPVPFEETAAETTRGNFKPPLWRRSYLGRWHGLASADIRGGTVDVMAQWVRAPAKPTRMEEIGTLTLRYAANDPDLANTHEGRSDEAGLPITFQSRNRAIVFAKPWSNRERFLRAFAKGENATVQQLATVIGLWNFTDRKDWEIYVGGQRITAFPHRCTAGDRIVIRDGVSYLAVLPIAPTDLGRDAEIEIGPGRAGKAPPTDAMITPALTISMFNLRKPQPVPLAALDLAAITSRTYGAFVLELGDVDQHGSFEAFARHIAANTLNATWQADRNLLEVAYRSGNDLMEVSFSSTFGQPAEAHFAVTPGQQDKMMPVRRLNGQWPYLATGIDRDTTWAQQGTTGRLEKNGAVLTSEPGRKAYLICDPRSGGVIAYNPLPDPQAWSLATRDGARFTADGKVGLLRLEYRPWSGEVLIDHQSGGALAKRLAISGLQQPPRVIVNGARVDVAGSAPDFQVALS
;
A
#
# COMPACT_ATOMS: atom_id res chain seq x y z
N MET A 1 -2.22 12.30 -7.36
CA MET A 1 -3.46 11.54 -7.14
C MET A 1 -4.63 12.48 -6.88
N SER A 2 -4.49 13.44 -5.97
CA SER A 2 -5.57 14.36 -5.56
C SER A 2 -6.21 15.14 -6.72
N ILE A 3 -5.42 15.67 -7.66
CA ILE A 3 -5.95 16.33 -8.86
C ILE A 3 -6.81 15.35 -9.70
N THR A 4 -6.33 14.13 -9.90
CA THR A 4 -7.06 13.09 -10.65
C THR A 4 -8.36 12.72 -9.95
N LEU A 5 -8.34 12.55 -8.63
CA LEU A 5 -9.52 12.27 -7.82
C LEU A 5 -10.55 13.41 -7.93
N SER A 6 -10.10 14.66 -7.87
CA SER A 6 -10.94 15.84 -8.09
C SER A 6 -11.59 15.83 -9.47
N GLY A 7 -10.83 15.54 -10.53
CA GLY A 7 -11.37 15.42 -11.88
C GLY A 7 -12.44 14.31 -12.01
N GLN A 8 -12.20 13.15 -11.39
CA GLN A 8 -13.19 12.06 -11.35
C GLN A 8 -14.49 12.51 -10.66
N LYS A 9 -14.39 13.25 -9.54
CA LYS A 9 -15.55 13.84 -8.85
C LYS A 9 -16.31 14.82 -9.73
N MET A 10 -15.60 15.70 -10.44
CA MET A 10 -16.23 16.65 -11.35
C MET A 10 -16.99 15.97 -12.49
N ILE A 11 -16.47 14.88 -13.04
CA ILE A 11 -17.19 14.09 -14.05
C ILE A 11 -18.41 13.41 -13.44
N ALA A 12 -18.28 12.82 -12.24
CA ALA A 12 -19.39 12.16 -11.55
C ALA A 12 -20.55 13.14 -11.22
N ASP A 13 -20.21 14.37 -10.87
CA ASP A 13 -21.16 15.41 -10.46
C ASP A 13 -21.78 16.16 -11.64
N TYR A 14 -20.93 16.57 -12.60
CA TYR A 14 -21.24 17.58 -13.60
C TYR A 14 -21.03 17.10 -15.04
N GLY A 15 -20.76 15.80 -15.24
CA GLY A 15 -20.73 15.19 -16.57
C GLY A 15 -22.00 15.55 -17.36
N PRO A 16 -21.90 15.91 -18.65
CA PRO A 16 -23.02 16.49 -19.38
C PRO A 16 -24.14 15.48 -19.60
N THR A 17 -23.81 14.21 -19.82
CA THR A 17 -24.79 13.13 -19.97
C THR A 17 -24.88 12.24 -18.73
N PRO A 18 -26.01 11.53 -18.52
CA PRO A 18 -26.08 10.50 -17.48
C PRO A 18 -24.99 9.43 -17.60
N LEU A 19 -24.61 9.07 -18.82
CA LEU A 19 -23.54 8.11 -19.08
C LEU A 19 -22.17 8.63 -18.60
N ASP A 20 -21.86 9.90 -18.83
CA ASP A 20 -20.63 10.53 -18.35
C ASP A 20 -20.56 10.53 -16.83
N ARG A 21 -21.67 10.89 -16.17
CA ARG A 21 -21.77 10.87 -14.71
C ARG A 21 -21.62 9.46 -14.15
N LEU A 22 -22.20 8.45 -14.79
CA LEU A 22 -22.01 7.04 -14.41
C LEU A 22 -20.55 6.60 -14.55
N MET A 23 -19.89 6.91 -15.67
CA MET A 23 -18.46 6.63 -15.85
C MET A 23 -17.62 7.29 -14.76
N GLY A 24 -17.87 8.58 -14.50
CA GLY A 24 -17.25 9.33 -13.42
C GLY A 24 -17.46 8.67 -12.06
N ARG A 25 -18.70 8.28 -11.75
CA ARG A 25 -19.08 7.63 -10.49
C ARG A 25 -18.38 6.29 -10.29
N ILE A 26 -18.30 5.44 -11.32
CA ILE A 26 -17.63 4.13 -11.24
C ILE A 26 -16.14 4.30 -10.96
N VAL A 27 -15.47 5.21 -11.69
CA VAL A 27 -14.04 5.46 -11.48
C VAL A 27 -13.79 6.12 -10.13
N LEU A 28 -14.66 7.03 -9.69
CA LEU A 28 -14.60 7.66 -8.37
C LEU A 28 -14.77 6.61 -7.26
N ASP A 29 -15.78 5.75 -7.35
CA ASP A 29 -16.04 4.66 -6.40
C ASP A 29 -14.81 3.78 -6.25
N ARG A 30 -14.23 3.37 -7.37
CA ARG A 30 -13.01 2.56 -7.39
C ARG A 30 -11.86 3.28 -6.69
N THR A 31 -11.59 4.54 -7.02
CA THR A 31 -10.48 5.28 -6.38
C THR A 31 -10.72 5.48 -4.89
N MET A 32 -11.94 5.83 -4.48
CA MET A 32 -12.29 5.99 -3.08
C MET A 32 -12.21 4.69 -2.30
N GLU A 33 -12.63 3.56 -2.88
CA GLU A 33 -12.41 2.24 -2.27
C GLU A 33 -10.93 1.98 -2.03
N MET A 34 -10.07 2.29 -3.01
CA MET A 34 -8.62 2.16 -2.85
C MET A 34 -8.10 2.96 -1.67
N LEU A 35 -8.55 4.21 -1.53
CA LEU A 35 -8.16 5.09 -0.43
C LEU A 35 -8.65 4.55 0.91
N VAL A 36 -9.92 4.18 1.02
CA VAL A 36 -10.50 3.60 2.24
C VAL A 36 -9.74 2.34 2.64
N THR A 37 -9.35 1.49 1.69
CA THR A 37 -8.61 0.25 1.95
C THR A 37 -7.26 0.49 2.61
N VAL A 38 -6.49 1.48 2.13
CA VAL A 38 -5.13 1.74 2.63
C VAL A 38 -5.05 2.82 3.71
N TYR A 39 -6.15 3.52 4.01
CA TYR A 39 -6.23 4.48 5.10
C TYR A 39 -6.37 3.78 6.44
N HIS A 40 -5.42 4.02 7.36
CA HIS A 40 -5.46 3.43 8.68
C HIS A 40 -6.17 4.36 9.68
N SER A 41 -7.33 3.93 10.19
CA SER A 41 -8.18 4.76 11.07
C SER A 41 -7.50 5.19 12.36
N GLN A 42 -6.79 4.26 13.01
CA GLN A 42 -6.07 4.55 14.26
C GLN A 42 -4.77 5.33 14.08
N VAL A 43 -4.10 5.24 12.92
CA VAL A 43 -2.87 6.02 12.63
C VAL A 43 -3.20 7.35 11.94
N ARG A 44 -4.41 7.50 11.37
CA ARG A 44 -4.86 8.63 10.54
C ARG A 44 -3.93 8.94 9.35
N ARG A 45 -3.33 7.91 8.76
CA ARG A 45 -2.42 8.00 7.60
C ARG A 45 -2.69 6.88 6.60
N PHE A 46 -2.27 7.10 5.36
CA PHE A 46 -2.28 6.04 4.34
C PHE A 46 -1.04 5.15 4.46
N VAL A 47 -1.26 3.85 4.60
CA VAL A 47 -0.21 2.83 4.61
C VAL A 47 -0.17 2.18 3.22
N SER A 48 0.65 2.73 2.32
CA SER A 48 0.80 2.25 0.94
C SER A 48 2.18 2.58 0.38
N SER A 49 2.73 1.70 -0.45
CA SER A 49 3.89 2.04 -1.28
C SER A 49 3.54 3.11 -2.32
N SER A 50 4.51 3.96 -2.66
CA SER A 50 4.31 5.10 -3.57
C SER A 50 5.53 5.36 -4.43
N GLY A 51 5.29 5.57 -5.73
CA GLY A 51 6.35 5.83 -6.70
C GLY A 51 6.66 7.30 -6.91
N ARG A 52 5.81 8.21 -6.40
CA ARG A 52 5.93 9.67 -6.62
C ARG A 52 5.55 10.50 -5.40
N ALA A 53 5.27 9.87 -4.25
CA ALA A 53 5.03 10.63 -3.02
C ALA A 53 6.31 11.36 -2.63
N ARG A 54 6.17 12.59 -2.15
CA ARG A 54 7.23 13.26 -1.41
C ARG A 54 7.22 12.76 0.03
N LEU A 55 8.34 12.88 0.71
CA LEU A 55 8.40 12.49 2.11
C LEU A 55 7.46 13.35 2.99
N ALA A 56 7.22 14.62 2.65
CA ALA A 56 6.19 15.44 3.31
C ALA A 56 4.82 14.74 3.30
N GLY A 57 4.36 14.25 2.15
CA GLY A 57 3.10 13.50 1.99
C GLY A 57 3.05 12.18 2.78
N VAL A 58 4.20 11.56 3.05
CA VAL A 58 4.31 10.38 3.90
C VAL A 58 4.19 10.76 5.38
N LEU A 59 4.92 11.80 5.79
CA LEU A 59 5.12 12.14 7.20
C LEU A 59 4.03 13.04 7.79
N VAL A 60 3.64 14.13 7.12
CA VAL A 60 2.61 15.05 7.66
C VAL A 60 1.64 15.67 6.66
N GLU A 61 2.06 15.98 5.43
CA GLU A 61 1.23 16.70 4.45
C GLU A 61 -0.06 15.94 4.14
N GLN A 62 -1.19 16.65 4.18
CA GLN A 62 -2.54 16.15 3.97
C GLN A 62 -3.20 16.89 2.81
N ASP A 63 -3.25 16.23 1.67
CA ASP A 63 -3.84 16.76 0.43
C ASP A 63 -5.27 16.23 0.23
N GLY A 64 -5.89 16.49 -0.92
CA GLY A 64 -7.30 16.22 -1.16
C GLY A 64 -7.76 14.77 -1.00
N ILE A 65 -6.86 13.78 -1.10
CA ILE A 65 -7.19 12.39 -0.78
C ILE A 65 -7.58 12.20 0.70
N TYR A 66 -6.96 12.95 1.62
CA TYR A 66 -7.34 12.96 3.02
C TYR A 66 -8.63 13.74 3.23
N GLY A 67 -8.76 14.90 2.56
CA GLY A 67 -9.98 15.72 2.62
C GLY A 67 -11.22 14.95 2.16
N ALA A 68 -11.13 14.16 1.08
CA ALA A 68 -12.25 13.35 0.59
C ALA A 68 -12.72 12.35 1.66
N LEU A 69 -11.79 11.64 2.31
CA LEU A 69 -12.13 10.76 3.42
C LEU A 69 -12.65 11.53 4.65
N HIS A 70 -12.10 12.71 4.92
CA HIS A 70 -12.52 13.57 6.04
C HIS A 70 -14.00 13.94 5.93
N THR A 71 -14.46 14.23 4.72
CA THR A 71 -15.87 14.60 4.48
C THR A 71 -16.85 13.43 4.57
N LEU A 72 -16.36 12.19 4.53
CA LEU A 72 -17.16 10.98 4.71
C LEU A 72 -17.14 10.50 6.18
N SER A 73 -16.01 10.68 6.84
CA SER A 73 -15.78 10.29 8.24
C SER A 73 -16.61 11.16 9.19
N ARG A 74 -17.22 10.53 10.20
CA ARG A 74 -17.95 11.25 11.26
C ARG A 74 -17.00 11.81 12.31
N GLU A 75 -15.84 11.16 12.49
CA GLU A 75 -14.83 11.59 13.46
C GLU A 75 -13.76 12.52 12.86
N GLY A 76 -13.73 12.62 11.54
CA GLY A 76 -12.66 13.27 10.78
C GLY A 76 -11.40 12.41 10.66
N THR A 77 -10.73 12.55 9.51
CA THR A 77 -9.47 11.84 9.19
C THR A 77 -8.22 12.70 9.28
N LEU A 78 -8.37 14.00 9.51
CA LEU A 78 -7.25 14.95 9.46
C LEU A 78 -6.61 15.11 10.83
N ILE A 79 -5.30 15.34 10.82
CA ILE A 79 -4.48 15.79 11.95
C ILE A 79 -4.11 17.27 11.76
N HIS A 80 -3.63 17.94 12.82
CA HIS A 80 -3.28 19.37 12.81
C HIS A 80 -4.44 20.32 12.41
N LEU A 81 -5.69 19.97 12.77
CA LEU A 81 -6.89 20.78 12.45
C LEU A 81 -6.87 22.19 13.05
N ASP A 82 -6.07 22.41 14.09
CA ASP A 82 -5.85 23.72 14.72
C ASP A 82 -4.85 24.60 13.95
N SER A 83 -4.23 24.08 12.89
CA SER A 83 -3.29 24.82 12.06
C SER A 83 -4.00 25.56 10.93
N GLY A 84 -3.62 26.82 10.70
CA GLY A 84 -4.12 27.60 9.57
C GLY A 84 -3.70 27.04 8.20
N PRO A 85 -4.15 27.64 7.08
CA PRO A 85 -3.87 27.18 5.72
C PRO A 85 -2.37 27.08 5.35
N ASP A 86 -1.52 27.88 6.00
CA ASP A 86 -0.05 27.86 5.83
C ASP A 86 0.67 27.09 6.95
N GLY A 87 -0.08 26.26 7.69
CA GLY A 87 0.41 25.48 8.82
C GLY A 87 1.60 24.61 8.47
N LYS A 88 2.58 24.57 9.38
CA LYS A 88 3.78 23.75 9.26
C LYS A 88 3.99 22.91 10.51
N ALA A 89 4.51 21.70 10.31
CA ALA A 89 4.99 20.83 11.38
C ALA A 89 6.41 20.37 11.00
N GLN A 90 7.39 20.58 11.88
CA GLN A 90 8.80 20.29 11.60
C GLN A 90 9.31 20.97 10.31
N GLY A 91 8.76 22.15 9.99
CA GLY A 91 9.04 22.89 8.75
C GLY A 91 8.35 22.37 7.48
N LEU A 92 7.71 21.20 7.53
CA LEU A 92 6.94 20.60 6.44
C LEU A 92 5.53 21.20 6.38
N PRO A 93 4.93 21.34 5.18
CA PRO A 93 3.55 21.80 5.05
C PRO A 93 2.58 20.75 5.61
N VAL A 94 1.62 21.21 6.43
CA VAL A 94 0.53 20.35 6.93
C VAL A 94 -0.50 20.09 5.84
N TRP A 95 -0.77 21.08 4.98
CA TRP A 95 -1.79 21.00 3.94
C TRP A 95 -1.15 20.87 2.56
N GLY A 96 -1.72 19.99 1.74
CA GLY A 96 -1.26 19.78 0.36
C GLY A 96 -1.54 20.99 -0.54
N TYR A 97 -0.61 21.26 -1.47
CA TYR A 97 -0.72 22.42 -2.36
C TYR A 97 -1.54 22.15 -3.64
N ASP A 98 -1.58 20.89 -4.12
CA ASP A 98 -2.24 20.52 -5.39
C ASP A 98 -3.78 20.62 -5.29
N PHE A 99 -4.38 20.02 -4.25
CA PHE A 99 -5.83 20.02 -4.05
C PHE A 99 -6.18 19.97 -2.54
N PRO A 100 -5.96 21.05 -1.79
CA PRO A 100 -6.09 21.06 -0.33
C PRO A 100 -7.49 20.68 0.17
N PRO A 101 -7.64 20.17 1.41
CA PRO A 101 -8.92 19.75 1.98
C PRO A 101 -10.05 20.79 1.90
N GLY A 102 -9.74 22.08 2.00
CA GLY A 102 -10.72 23.15 1.83
C GLY A 102 -11.39 23.15 0.44
N ARG A 103 -10.67 22.78 -0.62
CA ARG A 103 -11.27 22.64 -1.96
C ARG A 103 -12.13 21.38 -2.08
N VAL A 104 -11.76 20.31 -1.38
CA VAL A 104 -12.59 19.10 -1.29
C VAL A 104 -13.95 19.45 -0.69
N ALA A 105 -13.98 20.24 0.39
CA ALA A 105 -15.22 20.65 1.05
C ALA A 105 -16.22 21.31 0.08
N ILE A 106 -15.72 22.13 -0.85
CA ILE A 106 -16.55 22.76 -1.90
C ILE A 106 -17.14 21.69 -2.83
N GLN A 107 -16.34 20.74 -3.31
CA GLN A 107 -16.81 19.66 -4.20
C GLN A 107 -17.77 18.68 -3.51
N THR A 108 -17.74 18.59 -2.18
CA THR A 108 -18.65 17.75 -1.41
C THR A 108 -20.09 18.29 -1.42
N LEU A 109 -20.30 19.59 -1.61
CA LEU A 109 -21.62 20.23 -1.53
C LEU A 109 -22.63 19.68 -2.55
N GLN A 110 -22.16 19.14 -3.68
CA GLN A 110 -23.03 18.61 -4.72
C GLN A 110 -23.59 17.22 -4.37
N GLN A 111 -22.70 16.30 -3.97
CA GLN A 111 -23.04 14.93 -3.58
C GLN A 111 -21.84 14.29 -2.86
N PRO A 112 -22.07 13.27 -2.01
CA PRO A 112 -20.99 12.64 -1.26
C PRO A 112 -19.99 11.88 -2.15
N TRP A 113 -18.76 11.77 -1.67
CA TRP A 113 -17.66 11.08 -2.35
C TRP A 113 -17.84 9.57 -2.43
N MET A 114 -18.66 8.97 -1.55
CA MET A 114 -19.06 7.56 -1.49
C MET A 114 -20.42 7.48 -0.77
N PRO A 115 -21.13 6.35 -0.85
CA PRO A 115 -22.30 6.13 -0.01
C PRO A 115 -22.01 6.29 1.49
N ALA A 116 -22.96 6.83 2.24
CA ALA A 116 -22.77 7.22 3.64
C ALA A 116 -22.35 6.05 4.57
N TRP A 117 -22.76 4.81 4.26
CA TRP A 117 -22.39 3.63 5.03
C TRP A 117 -20.89 3.32 4.98
N VAL A 118 -20.15 3.86 4.00
CA VAL A 118 -18.68 3.71 3.92
C VAL A 118 -17.96 4.42 5.07
N ALA A 119 -18.61 5.39 5.74
CA ALA A 119 -18.04 6.04 6.92
C ALA A 119 -17.63 5.04 8.01
N ASP A 120 -18.40 3.96 8.21
CA ASP A 120 -18.10 2.93 9.22
C ASP A 120 -16.82 2.15 8.90
N LEU A 121 -16.47 2.04 7.62
CA LEU A 121 -15.21 1.43 7.16
C LEU A 121 -14.02 2.38 7.29
N ILE A 122 -14.25 3.68 7.50
CA ILE A 122 -13.22 4.69 7.74
C ILE A 122 -13.00 4.85 9.25
N ASP A 123 -14.08 5.05 10.03
CA ASP A 123 -14.01 5.38 11.45
C ASP A 123 -13.74 4.15 12.31
N ASP A 124 -14.52 3.09 12.06
CA ASP A 124 -14.54 1.85 12.82
C ASP A 124 -13.96 0.67 12.04
N LYS A 125 -13.00 0.93 11.13
CA LYS A 125 -12.41 -0.07 10.24
C LYS A 125 -12.17 -1.42 10.94
N PRO A 126 -12.74 -2.54 10.43
CA PRO A 126 -12.48 -3.85 11.00
C PRO A 126 -11.02 -4.24 10.75
N VAL A 127 -10.23 -4.38 11.80
CA VAL A 127 -8.82 -4.81 11.69
C VAL A 127 -8.70 -6.29 12.12
N PRO A 128 -7.81 -7.07 11.50
CA PRO A 128 -6.89 -6.67 10.44
C PRO A 128 -7.59 -6.36 9.11
N PHE A 129 -7.04 -5.40 8.38
CA PHE A 129 -7.49 -5.04 7.03
C PHE A 129 -6.34 -5.22 6.06
N GLU A 130 -6.59 -5.77 4.87
CA GLU A 130 -5.53 -6.06 3.93
C GLU A 130 -5.90 -5.79 2.47
N GLU A 131 -4.87 -5.58 1.67
CA GLU A 131 -4.92 -5.44 0.22
C GLU A 131 -3.85 -6.34 -0.39
N THR A 132 -4.22 -7.08 -1.44
CA THR A 132 -3.29 -7.59 -2.43
C THR A 132 -3.77 -7.13 -3.81
N ALA A 133 -2.89 -6.51 -4.59
CA ALA A 133 -3.21 -5.99 -5.91
C ALA A 133 -2.10 -6.28 -6.92
N ALA A 134 -2.49 -6.69 -8.12
CA ALA A 134 -1.63 -6.76 -9.29
C ALA A 134 -1.36 -5.35 -9.83
N GLU A 135 -0.10 -5.04 -10.08
CA GLU A 135 0.30 -3.87 -10.85
C GLU A 135 0.10 -4.17 -12.34
N THR A 136 -1.05 -3.79 -12.85
CA THR A 136 -1.46 -4.06 -14.22
C THR A 136 -1.05 -2.95 -15.20
N THR A 137 -0.13 -2.05 -14.84
CA THR A 137 0.34 -0.96 -15.71
C THR A 137 0.55 -1.46 -17.14
N ARG A 138 -0.39 -1.08 -18.03
CA ARG A 138 -0.45 -1.39 -19.46
C ARG A 138 -0.25 -2.88 -19.84
N GLY A 139 -0.44 -3.80 -18.90
CA GLY A 139 -0.20 -5.24 -19.13
C GLY A 139 1.25 -5.60 -19.41
N ASN A 140 2.21 -4.76 -19.00
CA ASN A 140 3.63 -4.94 -19.31
C ASN A 140 4.25 -6.14 -18.59
N PHE A 141 3.83 -6.41 -17.34
CA PHE A 141 4.38 -7.50 -16.53
C PHE A 141 3.47 -8.72 -16.58
N LYS A 142 4.01 -9.86 -17.04
CA LYS A 142 3.34 -11.16 -17.06
C LYS A 142 4.28 -12.23 -16.51
N PRO A 143 4.05 -12.77 -15.29
CA PRO A 143 3.04 -12.36 -14.30
C PRO A 143 3.20 -10.90 -13.83
N PRO A 144 2.16 -10.29 -13.24
CA PRO A 144 2.22 -8.92 -12.74
C PRO A 144 3.16 -8.80 -11.54
N LEU A 145 3.57 -7.57 -11.25
CA LEU A 145 4.16 -7.22 -9.95
C LEU A 145 3.05 -7.08 -8.91
N TRP A 146 3.36 -7.36 -7.64
CA TRP A 146 2.36 -7.31 -6.58
C TRP A 146 2.58 -6.14 -5.63
N ARG A 147 1.48 -5.54 -5.17
CA ARG A 147 1.44 -4.55 -4.10
C ARG A 147 0.63 -5.11 -2.94
N ARG A 148 1.09 -4.87 -1.71
CA ARG A 148 0.38 -5.26 -0.50
C ARG A 148 0.31 -4.12 0.51
N SER A 149 -0.79 -4.10 1.24
CA SER A 149 -0.96 -3.30 2.45
C SER A 149 -1.64 -4.16 3.51
N TYR A 150 -1.21 -3.99 4.75
CA TYR A 150 -1.78 -4.63 5.92
C TYR A 150 -1.91 -3.60 7.03
N LEU A 151 -3.11 -3.52 7.61
CA LEU A 151 -3.46 -2.63 8.71
C LEU A 151 -3.80 -3.49 9.92
N GLY A 152 -2.94 -3.44 10.94
CA GLY A 152 -3.21 -3.96 12.28
C GLY A 152 -4.06 -2.99 13.09
N ARG A 153 -4.08 -3.15 14.42
CA ARG A 153 -4.83 -2.22 15.28
C ARG A 153 -4.09 -0.90 15.43
N TRP A 154 -2.80 -0.95 15.71
CA TRP A 154 -2.01 0.24 16.05
C TRP A 154 -0.86 0.50 15.06
N HIS A 155 -0.76 -0.32 14.01
CA HIS A 155 0.31 -0.25 13.03
C HIS A 155 -0.15 -0.71 11.64
N GLY A 156 0.60 -0.35 10.60
CA GLY A 156 0.45 -0.94 9.27
C GLY A 156 1.78 -1.11 8.55
N LEU A 157 1.79 -2.03 7.59
CA LEU A 157 2.91 -2.34 6.70
C LEU A 157 2.44 -2.35 5.25
N ALA A 158 3.16 -1.67 4.37
CA ALA A 158 2.93 -1.75 2.94
C ALA A 158 4.23 -1.85 2.14
N SER A 159 4.13 -2.53 1.02
CA SER A 159 5.23 -2.70 0.09
C SER A 159 4.74 -2.96 -1.34
N ALA A 160 5.67 -2.94 -2.28
CA ALA A 160 5.51 -3.55 -3.60
C ALA A 160 6.68 -4.50 -3.85
N ASP A 161 6.47 -5.50 -4.71
CA ASP A 161 7.51 -6.46 -5.13
C ASP A 161 8.79 -5.72 -5.53
N ILE A 162 8.65 -4.75 -6.42
CA ILE A 162 9.70 -3.90 -6.94
C ILE A 162 9.04 -2.71 -7.64
N ARG A 163 9.45 -1.48 -7.33
CA ARG A 163 8.94 -0.30 -8.03
C ARG A 163 10.06 0.66 -8.39
N GLY A 164 11.08 0.80 -7.54
CA GLY A 164 12.18 1.75 -7.73
C GLY A 164 11.66 3.18 -7.73
N GLY A 165 10.74 3.46 -6.80
CA GLY A 165 10.13 4.77 -6.61
C GLY A 165 10.46 5.34 -5.23
N THR A 166 9.81 6.44 -4.84
CA THR A 166 10.22 7.17 -3.63
C THR A 166 10.05 6.38 -2.32
N VAL A 167 9.01 5.54 -2.22
CA VAL A 167 8.67 4.76 -1.03
C VAL A 167 8.21 3.37 -1.44
N ASP A 168 9.15 2.44 -1.49
CA ASP A 168 8.88 1.05 -1.88
C ASP A 168 8.42 0.19 -0.70
N VAL A 169 8.90 0.49 0.51
CA VAL A 169 8.47 -0.12 1.77
C VAL A 169 8.18 0.97 2.79
N MET A 170 7.05 0.83 3.48
CA MET A 170 6.57 1.75 4.50
C MET A 170 5.96 0.98 5.66
N ALA A 171 6.30 1.37 6.89
CA ALA A 171 5.47 1.05 8.04
C ALA A 171 5.11 2.32 8.80
N GLN A 172 3.94 2.36 9.41
CA GLN A 172 3.50 3.46 10.28
C GLN A 172 2.78 2.91 11.49
N TRP A 173 2.94 3.56 12.64
CA TRP A 173 2.33 3.12 13.88
C TRP A 173 2.06 4.29 14.82
N VAL A 174 1.15 4.08 15.76
CA VAL A 174 0.93 5.01 16.87
C VAL A 174 1.69 4.56 18.11
N ARG A 175 2.03 5.54 18.95
CA ARG A 175 2.80 5.33 20.18
C ARG A 175 1.89 5.14 21.39
N ALA A 176 0.71 5.74 21.38
CA ALA A 176 -0.32 5.58 22.41
C ALA A 176 -1.55 4.84 21.84
N PRO A 177 -2.39 4.22 22.68
CA PRO A 177 -3.64 3.58 22.24
C PRO A 177 -4.72 4.63 21.94
N ALA A 178 -4.39 5.62 21.12
CA ALA A 178 -5.22 6.77 20.79
C ALA A 178 -4.96 7.21 19.34
N LYS A 179 -5.99 7.79 18.71
CA LYS A 179 -5.88 8.39 17.38
C LYS A 179 -4.99 9.64 17.47
N PRO A 180 -3.97 9.78 16.60
CA PRO A 180 -3.08 10.93 16.65
C PRO A 180 -3.82 12.18 16.18
N THR A 181 -3.45 13.31 16.75
CA THR A 181 -3.82 14.66 16.33
C THR A 181 -2.64 15.42 15.73
N ARG A 182 -1.41 14.88 15.86
CA ARG A 182 -0.16 15.46 15.41
C ARG A 182 0.79 14.39 14.84
N MET A 183 1.76 14.81 14.03
CA MET A 183 2.76 13.89 13.46
C MET A 183 3.73 13.30 14.50
N GLU A 184 3.95 13.98 15.61
CA GLU A 184 4.86 13.57 16.70
C GLU A 184 4.38 12.31 17.44
N GLU A 185 3.10 11.98 17.30
CA GLU A 185 2.44 10.81 17.89
C GLU A 185 2.57 9.55 17.01
N ILE A 186 3.13 9.72 15.81
CA ILE A 186 3.22 8.69 14.76
C ILE A 186 4.69 8.33 14.55
N GLY A 187 5.01 7.04 14.63
CA GLY A 187 6.26 6.49 14.14
C GLY A 187 6.13 6.09 12.67
N THR A 188 7.18 6.30 11.88
CA THR A 188 7.23 5.88 10.48
C THR A 188 8.55 5.19 10.18
N LEU A 189 8.51 4.14 9.36
CA LEU A 189 9.66 3.47 8.78
C LEU A 189 9.66 3.68 7.27
N THR A 190 10.80 4.10 6.73
CA THR A 190 11.10 4.02 5.30
C THR A 190 12.45 3.33 5.09
N LEU A 191 12.76 2.97 3.85
CA LEU A 191 13.91 2.16 3.49
C LEU A 191 14.46 2.60 2.14
N ARG A 192 15.80 2.59 1.99
CA ARG A 192 16.48 2.72 0.69
C ARG A 192 17.76 1.90 0.61
N TYR A 193 18.21 1.63 -0.61
CA TYR A 193 19.60 1.28 -0.86
C TYR A 193 20.38 2.56 -1.23
N ALA A 194 21.41 2.88 -0.46
CA ALA A 194 22.13 4.13 -0.57
C ALA A 194 23.64 3.93 -0.76
N ALA A 195 24.25 4.90 -1.42
CA ALA A 195 25.70 5.06 -1.47
C ALA A 195 26.10 6.31 -0.69
N ASN A 196 27.28 6.28 -0.07
CA ASN A 196 27.81 7.37 0.74
C ASN A 196 26.77 7.78 1.80
N ASP A 197 26.64 9.07 2.10
CA ASP A 197 25.72 9.55 3.11
C ASP A 197 24.25 9.47 2.65
N PRO A 198 23.42 8.58 3.24
CA PRO A 198 22.05 8.39 2.79
C PRO A 198 21.18 9.61 3.14
N ASP A 199 20.76 10.36 2.13
CA ASP A 199 19.68 11.34 2.28
C ASP A 199 18.32 10.64 2.11
N LEU A 200 17.72 10.27 3.24
CA LEU A 200 16.38 9.67 3.26
C LEU A 200 15.28 10.74 3.17
N ALA A 201 15.61 12.02 3.38
CA ALA A 201 14.65 13.12 3.41
C ALA A 201 14.34 13.66 2.02
N ASN A 202 15.35 13.69 1.15
CA ASN A 202 15.21 14.22 -0.18
C ASN A 202 14.42 13.26 -1.10
N THR A 203 13.36 13.82 -1.66
CA THR A 203 12.40 13.16 -2.55
C THR A 203 11.98 14.12 -3.65
N HIS A 204 12.90 14.58 -4.50
CA HIS A 204 12.59 15.55 -5.55
C HIS A 204 12.10 14.89 -6.85
N GLU A 205 11.05 15.45 -7.48
CA GLU A 205 10.42 15.03 -8.76
C GLU A 205 10.19 13.52 -9.01
N GLY A 206 10.18 12.72 -7.93
CA GLY A 206 9.86 11.30 -7.94
C GLY A 206 11.04 10.35 -8.22
N ARG A 207 12.28 10.83 -8.25
CA ARG A 207 13.48 9.98 -8.30
C ARG A 207 14.58 10.58 -7.44
N SER A 208 14.84 9.99 -6.28
CA SER A 208 16.19 10.05 -5.72
C SER A 208 17.08 9.22 -6.65
N ASP A 209 18.26 9.71 -7.03
CA ASP A 209 19.24 8.88 -7.74
C ASP A 209 19.78 7.85 -6.74
N GLU A 210 18.97 6.81 -6.51
CA GLU A 210 19.28 5.74 -5.58
C GLU A 210 20.39 4.87 -6.17
N ALA A 211 21.34 4.47 -5.34
CA ALA A 211 22.41 3.56 -5.76
C ALA A 211 21.90 2.13 -6.01
N GLY A 212 20.66 1.85 -5.65
CA GLY A 212 20.06 0.53 -5.76
C GLY A 212 18.56 0.58 -5.57
N LEU A 213 17.99 -0.57 -5.25
CA LEU A 213 16.57 -0.70 -5.01
C LEU A 213 16.27 -1.77 -3.94
N PRO A 214 15.14 -1.63 -3.23
CA PRO A 214 14.57 -2.71 -2.47
C PRO A 214 13.64 -3.60 -3.33
N ILE A 215 13.52 -4.86 -2.92
CA ILE A 215 12.67 -5.89 -3.52
C ILE A 215 12.01 -6.63 -2.35
N THR A 216 10.69 -6.76 -2.36
CA THR A 216 9.96 -7.17 -1.16
C THR A 216 9.01 -8.32 -1.42
N PHE A 217 9.06 -9.33 -0.54
CA PHE A 217 7.99 -10.30 -0.37
C PHE A 217 7.27 -10.04 0.95
N GLN A 218 6.07 -9.48 0.89
CA GLN A 218 5.24 -9.19 2.06
C GLN A 218 4.15 -10.25 2.25
N SER A 219 3.89 -10.59 3.52
CA SER A 219 2.69 -11.30 3.98
C SER A 219 2.19 -10.70 5.29
N ARG A 220 0.98 -10.12 5.26
CA ARG A 220 0.38 -9.40 6.39
C ARG A 220 1.33 -8.34 6.96
N ASN A 221 1.56 -8.36 8.27
CA ASN A 221 2.48 -7.52 9.05
C ASN A 221 3.97 -7.89 8.90
N ARG A 222 4.33 -8.78 7.98
CA ARG A 222 5.70 -9.28 7.79
C ARG A 222 6.18 -9.04 6.37
N ALA A 223 7.47 -8.73 6.22
CA ALA A 223 8.11 -8.62 4.92
C ALA A 223 9.53 -9.16 4.94
N ILE A 224 9.88 -9.96 3.94
CA ILE A 224 11.28 -10.26 3.61
C ILE A 224 11.69 -9.25 2.54
N VAL A 225 12.65 -8.40 2.88
CA VAL A 225 13.11 -7.32 2.02
C VAL A 225 14.54 -7.58 1.63
N PHE A 226 14.76 -7.70 0.33
CA PHE A 226 16.08 -7.71 -0.30
C PHE A 226 16.39 -6.30 -0.78
N ALA A 227 17.65 -5.94 -0.84
CA ALA A 227 18.10 -4.74 -1.48
C ALA A 227 19.43 -4.98 -2.17
N LYS A 228 19.65 -4.30 -3.29
CA LYS A 228 20.87 -4.44 -4.08
C LYS A 228 21.20 -3.16 -4.84
N PRO A 229 22.46 -2.95 -5.25
CA PRO A 229 22.81 -1.98 -6.26
C PRO A 229 22.04 -2.20 -7.57
N TRP A 230 21.89 -1.14 -8.38
CA TRP A 230 21.42 -1.31 -9.75
C TRP A 230 22.38 -2.20 -10.54
N SER A 231 21.86 -3.21 -11.23
CA SER A 231 22.61 -4.02 -12.19
C SER A 231 22.95 -3.26 -13.47
N ASN A 232 22.13 -2.27 -13.83
CA ASN A 232 22.45 -1.37 -14.92
C ASN A 232 23.53 -0.37 -14.46
N ARG A 233 24.72 -0.45 -15.07
CA ARG A 233 25.89 0.39 -14.72
C ARG A 233 25.57 1.87 -14.77
N GLU A 234 24.94 2.36 -15.84
CA GLU A 234 24.63 3.79 -15.98
C GLU A 234 23.71 4.27 -14.86
N ARG A 235 22.68 3.48 -14.52
CA ARG A 235 21.76 3.79 -13.42
C ARG A 235 22.46 3.78 -12.06
N PHE A 236 23.34 2.81 -11.83
CA PHE A 236 24.18 2.78 -10.62
C PHE A 236 25.03 4.04 -10.49
N LEU A 237 25.68 4.46 -11.57
CA LEU A 237 26.57 5.61 -11.58
C LEU A 237 25.85 6.96 -11.40
N ARG A 238 24.56 7.07 -11.72
CA ARG A 238 23.77 8.29 -11.48
C ARG A 238 23.65 8.66 -10.01
N ALA A 239 23.75 7.68 -9.10
CA ALA A 239 23.78 7.93 -7.67
C ALA A 239 25.04 8.69 -7.20
N PHE A 240 26.01 8.91 -8.09
CA PHE A 240 27.26 9.56 -7.80
C PHE A 240 27.43 10.81 -8.68
N ALA A 241 27.55 12.00 -8.07
CA ALA A 241 27.62 13.28 -8.78
C ALA A 241 28.75 13.41 -9.83
N LYS A 242 29.79 12.57 -9.74
CA LYS A 242 30.94 12.54 -10.69
C LYS A 242 31.00 11.24 -11.50
N GLY A 243 29.94 10.43 -11.51
CA GLY A 243 29.90 9.12 -12.16
C GLY A 243 31.07 8.23 -11.72
N GLU A 244 31.80 7.66 -12.68
CA GLU A 244 32.93 6.75 -12.41
C GLU A 244 34.11 7.42 -11.70
N ASN A 245 34.26 8.73 -11.84
CA ASN A 245 35.30 9.53 -11.19
C ASN A 245 34.90 9.95 -9.75
N ALA A 246 33.75 9.50 -9.27
CA ALA A 246 33.34 9.73 -7.89
C ALA A 246 34.15 8.87 -6.91
N THR A 247 34.05 9.24 -5.64
CA THR A 247 34.49 8.38 -4.55
C THR A 247 33.28 7.71 -3.90
N VAL A 248 33.53 6.54 -3.34
CA VAL A 248 32.57 5.81 -2.53
C VAL A 248 33.19 5.48 -1.18
N GLN A 249 32.46 5.76 -0.12
CA GLN A 249 32.82 5.42 1.24
C GLN A 249 31.98 4.25 1.74
N GLN A 250 30.70 4.20 1.35
CA GLN A 250 29.80 3.14 1.79
C GLN A 250 28.74 2.79 0.75
N LEU A 251 28.28 1.55 0.80
CA LEU A 251 27.10 1.04 0.11
C LEU A 251 26.30 0.27 1.15
N ALA A 252 25.05 0.66 1.36
CA ALA A 252 24.25 0.12 2.44
C ALA A 252 22.77 0.07 2.11
N THR A 253 22.10 -0.89 2.73
CA THR A 253 20.66 -0.86 2.90
C THR A 253 20.35 -0.11 4.18
N VAL A 254 19.57 0.98 4.11
CA VAL A 254 19.35 1.89 5.22
C VAL A 254 17.85 1.97 5.51
N ILE A 255 17.49 1.56 6.73
CA ILE A 255 16.15 1.75 7.29
C ILE A 255 16.17 3.07 8.05
N GLY A 256 15.28 4.00 7.70
CA GLY A 256 15.04 5.24 8.43
C GLY A 256 13.85 5.10 9.37
N LEU A 257 14.09 5.29 10.66
CA LEU A 257 13.05 5.34 11.69
C LEU A 257 12.75 6.80 12.04
N TRP A 258 11.61 7.28 11.56
CA TRP A 258 11.13 8.63 11.76
C TRP A 258 10.29 8.71 13.02
N ASN A 259 10.70 9.58 13.93
CA ASN A 259 9.97 9.92 15.13
C ASN A 259 10.24 11.40 15.37
N PHE A 260 9.19 12.21 15.60
CA PHE A 260 9.30 13.66 15.73
C PHE A 260 9.02 14.19 17.14
N THR A 261 8.77 13.32 18.12
CA THR A 261 8.58 13.74 19.52
C THR A 261 9.84 14.36 20.12
N ASP A 262 9.71 15.29 21.06
CA ASP A 262 10.88 15.93 21.68
C ASP A 262 11.74 14.93 22.48
N ARG A 263 11.10 13.98 23.17
CA ARG A 263 11.77 12.95 23.97
C ARG A 263 11.58 11.57 23.38
N LYS A 264 12.64 11.02 22.76
CA LYS A 264 12.64 9.64 22.25
C LYS A 264 12.62 8.67 23.42
N ASP A 265 11.47 8.05 23.67
CA ASP A 265 11.23 7.12 24.79
C ASP A 265 11.12 5.65 24.33
N TRP A 266 11.33 5.39 23.03
CA TRP A 266 11.39 4.03 22.52
C TRP A 266 12.51 3.22 23.17
N GLU A 267 12.28 1.93 23.28
CA GLU A 267 13.25 0.99 23.82
C GLU A 267 13.70 0.05 22.72
N ILE A 268 15.02 -0.12 22.59
CA ILE A 268 15.62 -0.93 21.54
C ILE A 268 16.40 -2.04 22.20
N TYR A 269 16.14 -3.26 21.74
CA TYR A 269 16.78 -4.47 22.22
C TYR A 269 17.48 -5.15 21.05
N VAL A 270 18.74 -5.56 21.26
CA VAL A 270 19.54 -6.31 20.29
C VAL A 270 19.96 -7.60 20.97
N GLY A 271 19.62 -8.75 20.38
CA GLY A 271 19.94 -10.06 20.97
C GLY A 271 19.33 -10.27 22.37
N GLY A 272 18.21 -9.59 22.66
CA GLY A 272 17.54 -9.63 23.97
C GLY A 272 18.08 -8.63 25.01
N GLN A 273 19.14 -7.88 24.70
CA GLN A 273 19.69 -6.85 25.60
C GLN A 273 19.24 -5.46 25.19
N ARG A 274 18.78 -4.66 26.16
CA ARG A 274 18.44 -3.25 25.93
C ARG A 274 19.71 -2.46 25.64
N ILE A 275 19.71 -1.71 24.54
CA ILE A 275 20.79 -0.78 24.21
C ILE A 275 20.40 0.65 24.61
N THR A 276 21.39 1.42 25.07
CA THR A 276 21.17 2.79 25.57
C THR A 276 22.16 3.81 24.98
N ALA A 277 23.08 3.37 24.13
CA ALA A 277 24.10 4.21 23.52
C ALA A 277 24.17 3.96 22.01
N PHE A 278 24.42 5.04 21.26
CA PHE A 278 24.55 5.02 19.80
C PHE A 278 25.85 5.72 19.37
N PRO A 279 26.51 5.30 18.28
CA PRO A 279 26.14 4.16 17.44
C PRO A 279 26.32 2.80 18.15
N HIS A 280 25.45 1.85 17.84
CA HIS A 280 25.53 0.46 18.31
C HIS A 280 25.78 -0.45 17.11
N ARG A 281 26.79 -1.31 17.18
CA ARG A 281 27.12 -2.25 16.10
C ARG A 281 26.64 -3.64 16.46
N CYS A 282 26.07 -4.31 15.48
CA CYS A 282 25.60 -5.69 15.60
C CYS A 282 25.88 -6.48 14.31
N THR A 283 25.52 -7.75 14.32
CA THR A 283 25.80 -8.70 13.24
C THR A 283 24.53 -9.31 12.67
N ALA A 284 24.66 -9.94 11.50
CA ALA A 284 23.59 -10.74 10.96
C ALA A 284 23.28 -11.93 11.88
N GLY A 285 21.99 -12.19 12.11
CA GLY A 285 21.51 -13.17 13.09
C GLY A 285 21.07 -12.55 14.42
N ASP A 286 21.53 -11.34 14.75
CA ASP A 286 20.97 -10.58 15.86
C ASP A 286 19.51 -10.19 15.58
N ARG A 287 18.67 -10.25 16.62
CA ARG A 287 17.28 -9.78 16.53
C ARG A 287 17.19 -8.39 17.12
N ILE A 288 16.83 -7.42 16.30
CA ILE A 288 16.58 -6.05 16.72
C ILE A 288 15.08 -5.93 16.98
N VAL A 289 14.69 -5.64 18.22
CA VAL A 289 13.29 -5.49 18.62
C VAL A 289 13.10 -4.13 19.27
N ILE A 290 12.11 -3.39 18.78
CA ILE A 290 11.84 -2.01 19.17
C ILE A 290 10.45 -1.92 19.79
N ARG A 291 10.38 -1.31 20.97
CA ARG A 291 9.13 -0.91 21.64
C ARG A 291 8.93 0.59 21.44
N ASP A 292 7.83 0.98 20.83
CA ASP A 292 7.40 2.38 20.76
C ASP A 292 5.97 2.49 21.29
N GLY A 293 5.88 2.58 22.62
CA GLY A 293 4.63 2.55 23.37
C GLY A 293 3.80 1.28 23.14
N VAL A 294 2.66 1.40 22.45
CA VAL A 294 1.74 0.27 22.17
C VAL A 294 2.10 -0.54 20.93
N SER A 295 3.07 -0.08 20.13
CA SER A 295 3.46 -0.68 18.87
C SER A 295 4.88 -1.22 18.91
N TYR A 296 5.09 -2.34 18.23
CA TYR A 296 6.36 -3.09 18.27
C TYR A 296 6.86 -3.35 16.84
N LEU A 297 8.18 -3.32 16.68
CA LEU A 297 8.86 -3.61 15.42
C LEU A 297 10.01 -4.58 15.66
N ALA A 298 10.10 -5.61 14.82
CA ALA A 298 11.28 -6.46 14.74
C ALA A 298 11.96 -6.29 13.39
N VAL A 299 13.29 -6.18 13.42
CA VAL A 299 14.18 -6.19 12.26
C VAL A 299 15.16 -7.33 12.45
N LEU A 300 15.12 -8.32 11.55
CA LEU A 300 15.99 -9.49 11.59
C LEU A 300 16.91 -9.44 10.37
N PRO A 301 18.17 -9.00 10.53
CA PRO A 301 19.11 -8.87 9.43
C PRO A 301 19.58 -10.24 8.93
N ILE A 302 19.77 -10.34 7.62
CA ILE A 302 20.36 -11.49 6.92
C ILE A 302 21.73 -11.08 6.41
N ALA A 303 22.72 -11.96 6.55
CA ALA A 303 24.12 -11.68 6.23
C ALA A 303 24.28 -11.06 4.82
N PRO A 304 24.71 -9.78 4.72
CA PRO A 304 24.88 -9.10 3.44
C PRO A 304 26.21 -9.49 2.78
N THR A 305 26.28 -9.35 1.46
CA THR A 305 27.55 -9.48 0.72
C THR A 305 28.61 -8.55 1.31
N ASP A 306 29.80 -9.07 1.59
CA ASP A 306 30.92 -8.28 2.11
C ASP A 306 31.85 -7.81 0.98
N LEU A 307 31.93 -6.50 0.81
CA LEU A 307 32.82 -5.81 -0.13
C LEU A 307 34.00 -5.14 0.59
N GLY A 308 34.32 -5.61 1.80
CA GLY A 308 35.37 -5.11 2.67
C GLY A 308 34.87 -4.00 3.59
N ARG A 309 33.75 -4.23 4.28
CA ARG A 309 33.19 -3.35 5.32
C ARG A 309 33.94 -3.51 6.65
N ASP A 310 33.96 -2.45 7.47
CA ASP A 310 34.50 -2.48 8.85
C ASP A 310 33.41 -2.61 9.93
N ALA A 311 32.13 -2.59 9.53
CA ALA A 311 30.97 -2.88 10.34
C ALA A 311 29.92 -3.56 9.47
N GLU A 312 29.26 -4.60 9.99
CA GLU A 312 28.18 -5.28 9.28
C GLU A 312 26.87 -4.51 9.39
N ILE A 313 26.46 -4.19 10.62
CA ILE A 313 25.25 -3.45 10.92
C ILE A 313 25.57 -2.36 11.95
N GLU A 314 25.01 -1.17 11.75
CA GLU A 314 25.08 -0.08 12.71
C GLU A 314 23.70 0.54 12.91
N ILE A 315 23.30 0.64 14.17
CA ILE A 315 22.15 1.41 14.62
C ILE A 315 22.70 2.75 15.11
N GLY A 316 22.29 3.85 14.49
CA GLY A 316 22.86 5.17 14.77
C GLY A 316 21.85 6.30 14.58
N PRO A 317 22.20 7.53 14.96
CA PRO A 317 21.39 8.69 14.64
C PRO A 317 21.26 8.84 13.13
N GLY A 318 20.07 9.24 12.68
CA GLY A 318 19.88 9.59 11.28
C GLY A 318 20.60 10.89 10.92
N ARG A 319 20.76 11.11 9.62
CA ARG A 319 21.33 12.35 9.09
C ARG A 319 20.21 13.26 8.62
N ALA A 320 20.37 14.56 8.88
CA ALA A 320 19.45 15.58 8.41
C ALA A 320 19.54 15.71 6.88
N GLY A 321 18.38 15.83 6.23
CA GLY A 321 18.28 16.11 4.80
C GLY A 321 17.15 17.10 4.52
N LYS A 322 17.15 17.67 3.32
CA LYS A 322 16.14 18.64 2.88
C LYS A 322 14.94 17.93 2.29
N ALA A 323 13.77 18.17 2.85
CA ALA A 323 12.52 17.63 2.34
C ALA A 323 11.76 18.69 1.51
N PRO A 324 11.46 18.40 0.24
CA PRO A 324 10.59 19.27 -0.56
C PRO A 324 9.14 19.22 -0.06
N PRO A 325 8.33 20.26 -0.32
CA PRO A 325 8.64 21.42 -1.16
C PRO A 325 9.27 22.61 -0.41
N THR A 326 9.42 22.54 0.91
CA THR A 326 9.87 23.68 1.73
C THR A 326 11.36 23.69 2.04
N ASP A 327 12.10 22.70 1.55
CA ASP A 327 13.49 22.41 1.96
C ASP A 327 13.65 22.29 3.47
N ALA A 328 12.60 21.80 4.16
CA ALA A 328 12.64 21.59 5.59
C ALA A 328 13.75 20.59 5.94
N MET A 329 14.61 20.98 6.88
CA MET A 329 15.63 20.07 7.40
C MET A 329 14.97 19.09 8.37
N ILE A 330 14.83 17.84 7.93
CA ILE A 330 14.29 16.76 8.76
C ILE A 330 15.28 15.61 8.86
N THR A 331 15.19 14.87 9.96
CA THR A 331 16.16 13.84 10.31
C THR A 331 15.40 12.59 10.79
N PRO A 332 15.68 11.40 10.24
CA PRO A 332 15.27 10.16 10.90
C PRO A 332 15.84 10.14 12.31
N ALA A 333 15.04 9.79 13.31
CA ALA A 333 15.51 9.75 14.69
C ALA A 333 16.61 8.69 14.87
N LEU A 334 16.47 7.55 14.18
CA LEU A 334 17.51 6.54 14.06
C LEU A 334 17.56 5.98 12.64
N THR A 335 18.70 5.42 12.29
CA THR A 335 18.88 4.55 11.13
C THR A 335 19.39 3.18 11.57
N ILE A 336 18.97 2.15 10.84
CA ILE A 336 19.59 0.83 10.88
C ILE A 336 20.24 0.63 9.52
N SER A 337 21.56 0.66 9.49
CA SER A 337 22.35 0.56 8.26
C SER A 337 23.03 -0.80 8.19
N MET A 338 22.73 -1.55 7.13
CA MET A 338 23.38 -2.83 6.81
C MET A 338 24.34 -2.60 5.66
N PHE A 339 25.64 -2.71 5.92
CA PHE A 339 26.67 -2.33 4.96
C PHE A 339 27.08 -3.51 4.08
N ASN A 340 27.11 -3.27 2.77
CA ASN A 340 27.87 -4.11 1.84
C ASN A 340 29.32 -3.63 1.77
N LEU A 341 29.51 -2.32 1.76
CA LEU A 341 30.80 -1.63 1.75
C LEU A 341 30.78 -0.55 2.82
N ARG A 342 31.88 -0.42 3.58
CA ARG A 342 32.16 0.74 4.43
C ARG A 342 33.67 0.90 4.58
N LYS A 343 34.19 2.09 4.30
CA LYS A 343 35.61 2.42 4.39
C LYS A 343 35.85 3.59 5.34
N PRO A 344 36.97 3.61 6.09
CA PRO A 344 37.33 4.75 6.93
C PRO A 344 37.50 6.06 6.14
N GLN A 345 37.94 5.97 4.89
CA GLN A 345 38.09 7.09 3.96
C GLN A 345 37.43 6.75 2.63
N PRO A 346 36.83 7.73 1.92
CA PRO A 346 36.31 7.51 0.57
C PRO A 346 37.38 6.98 -0.38
N VAL A 347 37.06 5.96 -1.16
CA VAL A 347 37.96 5.38 -2.19
C VAL A 347 37.45 5.69 -3.60
N PRO A 348 38.31 5.76 -4.62
CA PRO A 348 37.87 5.93 -6.00
C PRO A 348 36.91 4.81 -6.41
N LEU A 349 35.76 5.15 -7.00
CA LEU A 349 34.78 4.16 -7.44
C LEU A 349 35.37 3.24 -8.53
N ALA A 350 36.21 3.80 -9.40
CA ALA A 350 36.95 3.05 -10.43
C ALA A 350 37.96 2.02 -9.85
N ALA A 351 38.32 2.11 -8.57
CA ALA A 351 39.18 1.12 -7.91
C ALA A 351 38.40 -0.10 -7.41
N LEU A 352 37.07 -0.11 -7.50
CA LEU A 352 36.23 -1.23 -7.11
C LEU A 352 35.85 -2.11 -8.31
N ASP A 353 35.61 -3.39 -8.05
CA ASP A 353 35.04 -4.31 -9.04
C ASP A 353 33.54 -4.02 -9.23
N LEU A 354 33.25 -3.09 -10.15
CA LEU A 354 31.87 -2.70 -10.47
C LEU A 354 31.04 -3.87 -11.01
N ALA A 355 31.66 -4.84 -11.69
CA ALA A 355 30.95 -6.00 -12.19
C ALA A 355 30.49 -6.89 -11.03
N ALA A 356 31.35 -7.17 -10.05
CA ALA A 356 30.97 -7.88 -8.83
C ALA A 356 29.89 -7.12 -8.03
N ILE A 357 30.04 -5.80 -7.89
CA ILE A 357 29.06 -4.96 -7.16
C ILE A 357 27.67 -5.12 -7.77
N THR A 358 27.56 -4.96 -9.09
CA THR A 358 26.27 -4.91 -9.80
C THR A 358 25.63 -6.27 -10.06
N SER A 359 26.39 -7.36 -9.90
CA SER A 359 25.93 -8.73 -10.20
C SER A 359 25.80 -9.66 -8.99
N ARG A 360 26.55 -9.45 -7.89
CA ARG A 360 26.60 -10.37 -6.75
C ARG A 360 26.29 -9.74 -5.39
N THR A 361 26.05 -8.43 -5.35
CA THR A 361 25.81 -7.72 -4.08
C THR A 361 24.35 -7.76 -3.70
N TYR A 362 24.08 -8.07 -2.43
CA TYR A 362 22.78 -7.97 -1.81
C TYR A 362 22.89 -7.64 -0.32
N GLY A 363 21.85 -7.03 0.21
CA GLY A 363 21.51 -7.03 1.63
C GLY A 363 20.09 -7.54 1.80
N ALA A 364 19.76 -8.12 2.95
CA ALA A 364 18.39 -8.51 3.24
C ALA A 364 18.04 -8.41 4.73
N PHE A 365 16.76 -8.18 5.02
CA PHE A 365 16.21 -8.23 6.37
C PHE A 365 14.77 -8.73 6.35
N VAL A 366 14.33 -9.24 7.48
CA VAL A 366 12.90 -9.45 7.75
C VAL A 366 12.38 -8.31 8.62
N LEU A 367 11.24 -7.75 8.24
CA LEU A 367 10.44 -6.87 9.08
C LEU A 367 9.24 -7.63 9.62
N GLU A 368 8.93 -7.44 10.89
CA GLU A 368 7.67 -7.90 11.50
C GLU A 368 7.16 -6.82 12.46
N LEU A 369 5.94 -6.33 12.22
CA LEU A 369 5.27 -5.42 13.14
C LEU A 369 4.30 -6.17 14.04
N GLY A 370 4.13 -5.67 15.25
CA GLY A 370 3.14 -6.15 16.21
C GLY A 370 2.61 -5.00 17.04
N ASP A 371 1.60 -5.28 17.85
CA ASP A 371 1.10 -4.32 18.83
C ASP A 371 0.54 -5.02 20.08
N VAL A 372 0.18 -4.21 21.07
CA VAL A 372 -0.36 -4.68 22.35
C VAL A 372 -1.66 -5.48 22.19
N ASP A 373 -2.49 -5.20 21.18
CA ASP A 373 -3.73 -5.94 20.96
C ASP A 373 -3.44 -7.34 20.39
N GLN A 374 -2.40 -7.47 19.56
CA GLN A 374 -1.99 -8.75 18.97
C GLN A 374 -1.20 -9.64 19.93
N HIS A 375 -0.31 -9.07 20.74
CA HIS A 375 0.62 -9.84 21.59
C HIS A 375 0.37 -9.68 23.10
N GLY A 376 -0.50 -8.77 23.52
CA GLY A 376 -0.77 -8.45 24.93
C GLY A 376 0.33 -7.63 25.61
N SER A 377 1.59 -7.79 25.23
CA SER A 377 2.74 -7.06 25.79
C SER A 377 3.94 -7.07 24.85
N PHE A 378 4.88 -6.17 25.10
CA PHE A 378 6.15 -6.14 24.39
C PHE A 378 6.98 -7.40 24.67
N GLU A 379 6.95 -7.90 25.91
CA GLU A 379 7.70 -9.07 26.33
C GLU A 379 7.16 -10.34 25.65
N ALA A 380 5.85 -10.43 25.43
CA ALA A 380 5.26 -11.49 24.63
C ALA A 380 5.65 -11.39 23.14
N PHE A 381 5.68 -10.18 22.57
CA PHE A 381 6.18 -9.97 21.21
C PHE A 381 7.65 -10.36 21.08
N ALA A 382 8.52 -9.93 22.00
CA ALA A 382 9.94 -10.27 22.00
C ALA A 382 10.16 -11.80 22.10
N ARG A 383 9.38 -12.50 22.94
CA ARG A 383 9.41 -13.98 23.02
C ARG A 383 8.94 -14.65 21.72
N HIS A 384 7.86 -14.13 21.11
CA HIS A 384 7.39 -14.59 19.81
C HIS A 384 8.48 -14.45 18.75
N ILE A 385 9.10 -13.27 18.65
CA ILE A 385 10.20 -13.03 17.72
C ILE A 385 11.38 -13.94 18.02
N ALA A 386 11.76 -14.16 19.28
CA ALA A 386 12.84 -15.08 19.64
C ALA A 386 12.58 -16.54 19.19
N ALA A 387 11.32 -16.98 19.20
CA ALA A 387 10.92 -18.33 18.80
C ALA A 387 10.85 -18.56 17.28
N ASN A 388 10.83 -17.49 16.48
CA ASN A 388 10.77 -17.58 15.02
C ASN A 388 12.04 -18.21 14.43
N THR A 389 11.97 -18.88 13.29
CA THR A 389 13.18 -19.42 12.63
C THR A 389 13.46 -18.66 11.33
N LEU A 390 14.71 -18.25 11.12
CA LEU A 390 15.16 -17.58 9.91
C LEU A 390 16.36 -18.34 9.33
N ASN A 391 16.15 -18.98 8.18
CA ASN A 391 17.21 -19.65 7.43
C ASN A 391 17.45 -18.89 6.14
N ALA A 392 18.72 -18.59 5.84
CA ALA A 392 19.12 -17.91 4.61
C ALA A 392 20.38 -18.57 4.05
N THR A 393 20.36 -18.96 2.76
CA THR A 393 21.47 -19.65 2.10
C THR A 393 21.79 -18.99 0.77
N TRP A 394 23.04 -18.55 0.59
CA TRP A 394 23.53 -18.05 -0.69
C TRP A 394 24.03 -19.19 -1.58
N GLN A 395 23.48 -19.27 -2.79
CA GLN A 395 23.81 -20.25 -3.82
C GLN A 395 24.68 -19.57 -4.87
N ALA A 396 26.01 -19.67 -4.69
CA ALA A 396 26.99 -18.90 -5.45
C ALA A 396 27.03 -19.25 -6.96
N ASP A 397 26.76 -20.51 -7.30
CA ASP A 397 26.68 -21.00 -8.67
C ASP A 397 25.51 -20.39 -9.46
N ARG A 398 24.42 -20.05 -8.75
CA ARG A 398 23.18 -19.51 -9.32
C ARG A 398 22.97 -18.02 -9.05
N ASN A 399 23.83 -17.38 -8.26
CA ASN A 399 23.65 -16.02 -7.75
C ASN A 399 22.27 -15.80 -7.10
N LEU A 400 21.88 -16.76 -6.25
CA LEU A 400 20.55 -16.85 -5.68
C LEU A 400 20.61 -16.90 -4.15
N LEU A 401 19.88 -16.02 -3.48
CA LEU A 401 19.67 -16.09 -2.03
C LEU A 401 18.34 -16.78 -1.76
N GLU A 402 18.36 -17.90 -1.05
CA GLU A 402 17.16 -18.63 -0.62
C GLU A 402 16.87 -18.29 0.84
N VAL A 403 15.68 -17.77 1.15
CA VAL A 403 15.26 -17.37 2.50
C VAL A 403 13.98 -18.10 2.89
N ALA A 404 14.00 -18.70 4.08
CA ALA A 404 12.84 -19.28 4.73
C ALA A 404 12.66 -18.65 6.12
N TYR A 405 11.54 -17.96 6.32
CA TYR A 405 11.19 -17.32 7.57
C TYR A 405 9.90 -17.91 8.14
N ARG A 406 9.97 -18.49 9.34
CA ARG A 406 8.82 -19.00 10.08
C ARG A 406 8.47 -18.08 11.22
N SER A 407 7.24 -17.60 11.25
CA SER A 407 6.67 -16.80 12.34
C SER A 407 5.32 -17.39 12.74
N GLY A 408 5.25 -17.91 13.97
CA GLY A 408 4.15 -18.76 14.41
C GLY A 408 3.97 -19.97 13.47
N ASN A 409 2.73 -20.16 13.00
CA ASN A 409 2.38 -21.26 12.09
C ASN A 409 2.71 -20.97 10.62
N ASP A 410 3.05 -19.74 10.28
CA ASP A 410 3.28 -19.34 8.88
C ASP A 410 4.75 -19.49 8.51
N LEU A 411 4.99 -20.07 7.33
CA LEU A 411 6.29 -20.17 6.68
C LEU A 411 6.27 -19.34 5.39
N MET A 412 7.11 -18.31 5.33
CA MET A 412 7.41 -17.51 4.14
C MET A 412 8.69 -18.04 3.50
N GLU A 413 8.60 -18.47 2.24
CA GLU A 413 9.76 -18.94 1.48
C GLU A 413 9.91 -18.08 0.23
N VAL A 414 11.11 -17.55 0.00
CA VAL A 414 11.41 -16.74 -1.17
C VAL A 414 12.85 -16.93 -1.60
N SER A 415 13.07 -17.00 -2.91
CA SER A 415 14.39 -16.91 -3.50
C SER A 415 14.54 -15.56 -4.18
N PHE A 416 15.71 -14.94 -4.08
CA PHE A 416 16.06 -13.69 -4.72
C PHE A 416 17.30 -13.87 -5.60
N SER A 417 17.19 -13.48 -6.88
CA SER A 417 18.34 -13.45 -7.79
C SER A 417 18.97 -12.07 -7.79
N SER A 418 20.29 -12.01 -7.62
CA SER A 418 21.05 -10.79 -7.87
C SER A 418 21.29 -10.53 -9.36
N THR A 419 20.77 -11.37 -10.26
CA THR A 419 20.92 -11.25 -11.71
C THR A 419 19.57 -11.22 -12.43
N PHE A 420 19.18 -10.05 -12.92
CA PHE A 420 17.98 -9.85 -13.75
C PHE A 420 18.13 -8.57 -14.58
N GLY A 421 17.40 -8.52 -15.70
CA GLY A 421 17.43 -7.35 -16.60
C GLY A 421 16.80 -6.12 -15.95
N GLN A 422 17.49 -4.98 -16.04
CA GLN A 422 16.99 -3.68 -15.62
C GLN A 422 17.17 -2.69 -16.78
N PRO A 423 16.12 -1.94 -17.16
CA PRO A 423 16.22 -0.98 -18.25
C PRO A 423 17.09 0.21 -17.84
N ALA A 424 17.76 0.82 -18.83
CA ALA A 424 18.45 2.10 -18.65
C ALA A 424 17.45 3.25 -18.40
N GLU A 425 16.24 3.14 -18.98
CA GLU A 425 15.14 4.06 -18.73
C GLU A 425 14.52 3.81 -17.35
N ALA A 426 14.35 4.86 -16.56
CA ALA A 426 13.85 4.73 -15.20
C ALA A 426 12.31 4.60 -15.09
N HIS A 427 11.62 4.24 -16.18
CA HIS A 427 10.18 3.98 -16.16
C HIS A 427 9.82 2.70 -15.40
N PHE A 428 10.68 1.68 -15.47
CA PHE A 428 10.54 0.44 -14.71
C PHE A 428 11.82 0.13 -13.94
N ALA A 429 11.68 -0.50 -12.77
CA ALA A 429 12.82 -0.98 -11.99
C ALA A 429 13.34 -2.35 -12.45
N VAL A 430 12.54 -3.08 -13.23
CA VAL A 430 12.87 -4.37 -13.83
C VAL A 430 12.37 -4.40 -15.27
N THR A 431 13.12 -5.05 -16.16
CA THR A 431 12.69 -5.24 -17.55
C THR A 431 11.43 -6.12 -17.56
N PRO A 432 10.34 -5.69 -18.23
CA PRO A 432 9.15 -6.51 -18.40
C PRO A 432 9.49 -7.95 -18.83
N GLY A 433 8.93 -8.94 -18.12
CA GLY A 433 9.22 -10.37 -18.33
C GLY A 433 10.42 -10.92 -17.56
N GLN A 434 11.12 -10.09 -16.77
CA GLN A 434 12.22 -10.53 -15.89
C GLN A 434 11.81 -10.62 -14.40
N GLN A 435 10.56 -10.27 -14.04
CA GLN A 435 10.11 -10.29 -12.65
C GLN A 435 10.19 -11.66 -11.98
N ASP A 436 9.96 -12.75 -12.73
CA ASP A 436 10.12 -14.11 -12.18
C ASP A 436 11.59 -14.52 -12.03
N LYS A 437 12.51 -13.91 -12.78
CA LYS A 437 13.94 -14.15 -12.53
C LYS A 437 14.40 -13.46 -11.25
N MET A 438 13.84 -12.30 -10.94
CA MET A 438 14.15 -11.56 -9.71
C MET A 438 13.71 -12.34 -8.46
N MET A 439 12.50 -12.91 -8.46
CA MET A 439 12.00 -13.75 -7.37
C MET A 439 11.42 -15.08 -7.90
N PRO A 440 12.29 -16.07 -8.23
CA PRO A 440 11.87 -17.30 -8.91
C PRO A 440 11.05 -18.25 -8.04
N VAL A 441 11.20 -18.17 -6.72
CA VAL A 441 10.39 -18.93 -5.77
C VAL A 441 9.79 -17.94 -4.79
N ARG A 442 8.47 -18.04 -4.59
CA ARG A 442 7.71 -17.32 -3.55
C ARG A 442 6.59 -18.22 -3.08
N ARG A 443 6.54 -18.53 -1.78
CA ARG A 443 5.51 -19.38 -1.18
C ARG A 443 5.14 -18.87 0.21
N LEU A 444 3.87 -19.04 0.55
CA LEU A 444 3.36 -18.95 1.91
C LEU A 444 2.74 -20.29 2.26
N ASN A 445 3.28 -20.99 3.26
CA ASN A 445 2.81 -22.33 3.66
C ASN A 445 2.74 -23.32 2.47
N GLY A 446 3.76 -23.29 1.59
CA GLY A 446 3.82 -24.12 0.40
C GLY A 446 2.91 -23.69 -0.77
N GLN A 447 2.09 -22.64 -0.61
CA GLN A 447 1.15 -22.17 -1.62
C GLN A 447 1.61 -20.88 -2.30
N TRP A 448 1.08 -20.60 -3.49
CA TRP A 448 1.23 -19.31 -4.15
C TRP A 448 0.69 -18.19 -3.24
N PRO A 449 1.47 -17.15 -2.91
CA PRO A 449 1.11 -16.22 -1.85
C PRO A 449 0.26 -15.02 -2.32
N TYR A 450 -0.09 -14.96 -3.60
CA TYR A 450 -0.84 -13.84 -4.19
C TYR A 450 -2.16 -14.31 -4.81
N LEU A 451 -2.80 -13.44 -5.59
CA LEU A 451 -4.14 -13.66 -6.13
C LEU A 451 -4.16 -14.78 -7.16
N ALA A 452 -5.32 -15.46 -7.23
CA ALA A 452 -5.62 -16.42 -8.28
C ALA A 452 -5.65 -15.75 -9.67
N THR A 453 -5.40 -16.54 -10.71
CA THR A 453 -5.43 -16.06 -12.10
C THR A 453 -6.78 -15.40 -12.41
N GLY A 454 -6.73 -14.19 -12.99
CA GLY A 454 -7.91 -13.42 -13.36
C GLY A 454 -8.43 -12.50 -12.25
N ILE A 455 -7.93 -12.59 -11.02
CA ILE A 455 -8.21 -11.59 -9.97
C ILE A 455 -7.09 -10.54 -9.98
N ASP A 456 -7.46 -9.28 -10.19
CA ASP A 456 -6.50 -8.16 -10.23
C ASP A 456 -6.28 -7.56 -8.84
N ARG A 457 -7.30 -7.60 -7.99
CA ARG A 457 -7.30 -6.94 -6.69
C ARG A 457 -8.26 -7.66 -5.76
N ASP A 458 -7.79 -7.90 -4.54
CA ASP A 458 -8.61 -8.40 -3.44
C ASP A 458 -8.25 -7.65 -2.16
N THR A 459 -9.25 -7.13 -1.47
CA THR A 459 -9.12 -6.40 -0.20
C THR A 459 -10.01 -7.01 0.86
N THR A 460 -10.08 -6.52 2.09
CA THR A 460 -11.05 -7.06 3.08
C THR A 460 -12.52 -6.87 2.68
N TRP A 461 -12.84 -5.97 1.74
CA TRP A 461 -14.22 -5.58 1.42
C TRP A 461 -14.52 -5.39 -0.07
N ALA A 462 -13.53 -5.54 -0.94
CA ALA A 462 -13.73 -5.40 -2.38
C ALA A 462 -12.92 -6.43 -3.17
N GLN A 463 -13.40 -6.76 -4.36
CA GLN A 463 -12.72 -7.65 -5.30
C GLN A 463 -12.91 -7.16 -6.74
N GLN A 464 -11.85 -7.22 -7.54
CA GLN A 464 -11.86 -6.86 -8.95
C GLN A 464 -11.19 -7.96 -9.77
N GLY A 465 -11.77 -8.33 -10.91
CA GLY A 465 -11.18 -9.34 -11.78
C GLY A 465 -11.93 -9.59 -13.08
N THR A 466 -11.52 -10.65 -13.78
CA THR A 466 -12.06 -11.13 -15.06
C THR A 466 -12.41 -12.62 -15.02
N THR A 467 -12.60 -13.20 -13.85
CA THR A 467 -12.89 -14.63 -13.68
C THR A 467 -14.31 -15.01 -14.13
N GLY A 468 -15.21 -14.04 -14.30
CA GLY A 468 -16.65 -14.27 -14.50
C GLY A 468 -17.41 -14.52 -13.19
N ARG A 469 -16.71 -14.59 -12.05
CA ARG A 469 -17.31 -14.70 -10.72
C ARG A 469 -16.42 -14.03 -9.68
N LEU A 470 -16.97 -13.02 -9.02
CA LEU A 470 -16.36 -12.36 -7.87
C LEU A 470 -17.17 -12.65 -6.62
N GLU A 471 -16.50 -12.91 -5.51
CA GLU A 471 -17.14 -13.23 -4.23
C GLU A 471 -16.50 -12.44 -3.10
N LYS A 472 -17.33 -11.75 -2.32
CA LYS A 472 -16.87 -10.94 -1.20
C LYS A 472 -17.90 -10.83 -0.10
N ASN A 473 -17.53 -11.21 1.12
CA ASN A 473 -18.35 -11.05 2.32
C ASN A 473 -19.79 -11.61 2.18
N GLY A 474 -19.91 -12.75 1.49
CA GLY A 474 -21.18 -13.42 1.18
C GLY A 474 -21.95 -12.85 -0.02
N ALA A 475 -21.50 -11.75 -0.61
CA ALA A 475 -22.00 -11.27 -1.90
C ALA A 475 -21.25 -11.94 -3.05
N VAL A 476 -21.97 -12.20 -4.14
CA VAL A 476 -21.50 -12.92 -5.31
C VAL A 476 -21.94 -12.17 -6.55
N LEU A 477 -20.99 -11.66 -7.32
CA LEU A 477 -21.21 -11.06 -8.63
C LEU A 477 -20.80 -12.05 -9.72
N THR A 478 -21.73 -12.42 -10.59
CA THR A 478 -21.47 -13.28 -11.76
C THR A 478 -21.55 -12.45 -13.04
N SER A 479 -20.54 -12.59 -13.89
CA SER A 479 -20.39 -11.92 -15.18
C SER A 479 -19.81 -12.87 -16.24
N GLU A 480 -19.56 -12.39 -17.45
CA GLU A 480 -18.90 -13.21 -18.47
C GLU A 480 -17.40 -13.38 -18.16
N PRO A 481 -16.83 -14.62 -18.22
CA PRO A 481 -15.39 -14.82 -18.09
C PRO A 481 -14.59 -13.99 -19.11
N GLY A 482 -13.45 -13.44 -18.68
CA GLY A 482 -12.62 -12.55 -19.49
C GLY A 482 -13.08 -11.09 -19.50
N ARG A 483 -14.28 -10.77 -19.01
CA ARG A 483 -14.77 -9.39 -18.88
C ARG A 483 -14.52 -8.84 -17.48
N LYS A 484 -14.19 -7.55 -17.37
CA LYS A 484 -13.95 -6.91 -16.08
C LYS A 484 -15.25 -6.84 -15.28
N ALA A 485 -15.14 -7.16 -14.00
CA ALA A 485 -16.16 -6.97 -12.98
C ALA A 485 -15.53 -6.36 -11.73
N TYR A 486 -16.36 -5.72 -10.91
CA TYR A 486 -15.94 -5.13 -9.65
C TYR A 486 -17.07 -5.28 -8.63
N LEU A 487 -16.71 -5.66 -7.41
CA LEU A 487 -17.63 -5.92 -6.31
C LEU A 487 -17.08 -5.27 -5.05
N ILE A 488 -17.92 -4.52 -4.36
CA ILE A 488 -17.69 -3.96 -3.03
C ILE A 488 -18.77 -4.54 -2.11
N CYS A 489 -18.40 -5.07 -0.96
CA CYS A 489 -19.33 -5.55 0.06
C CYS A 489 -18.77 -5.29 1.47
N ASP A 490 -19.48 -4.50 2.27
CA ASP A 490 -19.11 -4.26 3.67
C ASP A 490 -19.28 -5.55 4.50
N PRO A 491 -18.21 -6.05 5.15
CA PRO A 491 -18.31 -7.23 6.02
C PRO A 491 -19.31 -7.07 7.17
N ARG A 492 -19.60 -5.85 7.63
CA ARG A 492 -20.47 -5.63 8.79
C ARG A 492 -21.93 -5.43 8.41
N SER A 493 -22.24 -4.37 7.69
CA SER A 493 -23.63 -4.01 7.35
C SER A 493 -24.22 -4.85 6.22
N GLY A 494 -23.37 -5.45 5.36
CA GLY A 494 -23.81 -6.17 4.17
C GLY A 494 -24.17 -5.26 3.00
N GLY A 495 -23.93 -3.95 3.13
CA GLY A 495 -24.05 -3.01 2.02
C GLY A 495 -23.18 -3.46 0.87
N VAL A 496 -23.73 -3.47 -0.34
CA VAL A 496 -23.06 -4.00 -1.52
C VAL A 496 -23.17 -3.03 -2.68
N ILE A 497 -22.08 -2.92 -3.45
CA ILE A 497 -22.09 -2.26 -4.74
C ILE A 497 -21.46 -3.20 -5.76
N ALA A 498 -22.20 -3.50 -6.82
CA ALA A 498 -21.77 -4.39 -7.87
C ALA A 498 -21.79 -3.65 -9.22
N TYR A 499 -20.77 -3.88 -10.03
CA TYR A 499 -20.52 -3.08 -11.22
C TYR A 499 -20.37 -3.94 -12.47
N ASN A 500 -20.92 -3.46 -13.59
CA ASN A 500 -20.27 -3.63 -14.89
C ASN A 500 -19.48 -2.35 -15.19
N PRO A 501 -18.14 -2.35 -15.05
CA PRO A 501 -17.34 -1.15 -15.17
C PRO A 501 -17.01 -0.74 -16.62
N LEU A 502 -17.44 -1.51 -17.63
CA LEU A 502 -17.17 -1.24 -19.05
C LEU A 502 -18.47 -1.16 -19.86
N PRO A 503 -18.50 -0.41 -20.98
CA PRO A 503 -19.70 -0.27 -21.82
C PRO A 503 -20.04 -1.52 -22.62
N ASP A 504 -19.12 -2.48 -22.75
CA ASP A 504 -19.36 -3.74 -23.42
C ASP A 504 -20.55 -4.50 -22.81
N PRO A 505 -21.59 -4.85 -23.60
CA PRO A 505 -22.72 -5.62 -23.12
C PRO A 505 -22.29 -7.00 -22.61
N GLN A 506 -22.61 -7.32 -21.37
CA GLN A 506 -22.36 -8.65 -20.78
C GLN A 506 -23.49 -9.15 -19.89
N ALA A 507 -23.60 -10.48 -19.75
CA ALA A 507 -24.44 -11.08 -18.71
C ALA A 507 -24.01 -10.61 -17.31
N TRP A 508 -24.99 -10.41 -16.43
CA TRP A 508 -24.74 -9.86 -15.09
C TRP A 508 -25.79 -10.35 -14.09
N SER A 509 -25.35 -10.80 -12.92
CA SER A 509 -26.22 -11.04 -11.76
C SER A 509 -25.48 -10.86 -10.45
N LEU A 510 -26.19 -10.44 -9.42
CA LEU A 510 -25.70 -10.29 -8.06
C LEU A 510 -26.56 -11.14 -7.12
N ALA A 511 -25.92 -11.89 -6.22
CA ALA A 511 -26.55 -12.48 -5.04
C ALA A 511 -25.88 -11.90 -3.79
N THR A 512 -26.66 -11.66 -2.75
CA THR A 512 -26.20 -11.01 -1.51
C THR A 512 -26.27 -11.96 -0.33
N ARG A 513 -25.54 -11.64 0.75
CA ARG A 513 -25.42 -12.50 1.93
C ARG A 513 -26.75 -12.77 2.65
N ASP A 514 -27.71 -11.87 2.52
CA ASP A 514 -29.06 -11.94 3.10
C ASP A 514 -30.08 -12.62 2.18
N GLY A 515 -29.63 -13.16 1.04
CA GLY A 515 -30.44 -13.95 0.13
C GLY A 515 -31.09 -13.16 -1.01
N ALA A 516 -30.95 -11.84 -1.06
CA ALA A 516 -31.45 -11.05 -2.18
C ALA A 516 -30.68 -11.38 -3.46
N ARG A 517 -31.38 -11.37 -4.60
CA ARG A 517 -30.80 -11.65 -5.93
C ARG A 517 -31.27 -10.62 -6.93
N PHE A 518 -30.36 -10.22 -7.80
CA PHE A 518 -30.56 -9.20 -8.83
C PHE A 518 -30.10 -9.79 -10.16
N THR A 519 -31.01 -9.94 -11.11
CA THR A 519 -30.72 -10.55 -12.42
C THR A 519 -31.25 -9.68 -13.54
N ALA A 520 -30.38 -9.27 -14.46
CA ALA A 520 -30.80 -8.55 -15.66
C ALA A 520 -31.53 -9.49 -16.63
N ASP A 521 -32.59 -9.02 -17.29
CA ASP A 521 -33.34 -9.78 -18.31
C ASP A 521 -32.61 -9.89 -19.67
N GLY A 522 -31.39 -9.38 -19.73
CA GLY A 522 -30.53 -9.37 -20.90
C GLY A 522 -29.11 -8.95 -20.51
N LYS A 523 -28.33 -8.48 -21.49
CA LYS A 523 -26.98 -7.97 -21.22
C LYS A 523 -27.02 -6.54 -20.73
N VAL A 524 -26.10 -6.18 -19.83
CA VAL A 524 -25.95 -4.81 -19.32
C VAL A 524 -24.68 -4.19 -19.90
N GLY A 525 -24.76 -2.90 -20.27
CA GLY A 525 -23.58 -2.06 -20.52
C GLY A 525 -23.05 -1.55 -19.18
N LEU A 526 -22.56 -0.30 -19.13
CA LEU A 526 -22.16 0.30 -17.84
C LEU A 526 -23.28 0.18 -16.82
N LEU A 527 -22.97 -0.35 -15.64
CA LEU A 527 -23.92 -0.58 -14.57
C LEU A 527 -23.24 -0.39 -13.21
N ARG A 528 -23.95 0.28 -12.32
CA ARG A 528 -23.69 0.36 -10.88
C ARG A 528 -24.99 0.02 -10.16
N LEU A 529 -24.98 -1.05 -9.38
CA LEU A 529 -26.09 -1.39 -8.49
C LEU A 529 -25.61 -1.35 -7.04
N GLU A 530 -26.20 -0.47 -6.24
CA GLU A 530 -26.00 -0.42 -4.79
C GLU A 530 -27.24 -1.01 -4.09
N TYR A 531 -27.02 -1.91 -3.14
CA TYR A 531 -28.08 -2.46 -2.29
C TYR A 531 -27.75 -2.27 -0.81
N ARG A 532 -28.76 -1.79 -0.07
CA ARG A 532 -28.70 -1.50 1.36
C ARG A 532 -29.68 -2.41 2.10
N PRO A 533 -29.20 -3.54 2.66
CA PRO A 533 -30.10 -4.53 3.25
C PRO A 533 -30.91 -4.01 4.43
N TRP A 534 -30.33 -3.13 5.27
CA TRP A 534 -31.00 -2.56 6.44
C TRP A 534 -32.17 -1.62 6.11
N SER A 535 -32.25 -1.11 4.88
CA SER A 535 -33.28 -0.17 4.46
C SER A 535 -34.13 -0.69 3.29
N GLY A 536 -33.76 -1.83 2.70
CA GLY A 536 -34.39 -2.37 1.50
C GLY A 536 -34.26 -1.44 0.27
N GLU A 537 -33.26 -0.56 0.26
CA GLU A 537 -33.04 0.39 -0.84
C GLU A 537 -32.13 -0.20 -1.92
N VAL A 538 -32.50 0.01 -3.18
CA VAL A 538 -31.75 -0.41 -4.36
C VAL A 538 -31.54 0.82 -5.25
N LEU A 539 -30.29 1.19 -5.50
CA LEU A 539 -29.94 2.28 -6.40
C LEU A 539 -29.28 1.68 -7.64
N ILE A 540 -29.81 1.99 -8.82
CA ILE A 540 -29.37 1.45 -10.10
C ILE A 540 -29.02 2.62 -11.01
N ASP A 541 -27.76 2.74 -11.36
CA ASP A 541 -27.30 3.66 -12.41
C ASP A 541 -26.79 2.83 -13.58
N HIS A 542 -27.32 3.05 -14.78
CA HIS A 542 -26.98 2.21 -15.93
C HIS A 542 -26.99 2.95 -17.27
N GLN A 543 -26.29 2.37 -18.24
CA GLN A 543 -26.40 2.73 -19.64
C GLN A 543 -27.71 2.20 -20.22
N SER A 544 -28.49 3.06 -20.87
CA SER A 544 -29.73 2.72 -21.58
C SER A 544 -29.55 2.73 -23.10
N GLY A 545 -30.43 2.02 -23.82
CA GLY A 545 -30.50 2.00 -25.29
C GLY A 545 -30.12 0.67 -25.95
N GLY A 546 -30.50 0.50 -27.23
CA GLY A 546 -30.13 -0.66 -28.05
C GLY A 546 -30.68 -2.01 -27.57
N ALA A 547 -29.84 -3.04 -27.64
CA ALA A 547 -30.14 -4.43 -27.24
C ALA A 547 -29.78 -4.74 -25.77
N LEU A 548 -29.71 -3.71 -24.91
CA LEU A 548 -29.43 -3.86 -23.48
C LEU A 548 -30.68 -4.31 -22.70
N ALA A 549 -30.44 -4.82 -21.49
CA ALA A 549 -31.47 -5.22 -20.54
C ALA A 549 -32.49 -4.10 -20.32
N LYS A 550 -33.77 -4.47 -20.29
CA LYS A 550 -34.89 -3.54 -20.07
C LYS A 550 -35.45 -3.66 -18.67
N ARG A 551 -35.20 -4.78 -18.00
CA ARG A 551 -35.69 -5.06 -16.65
C ARG A 551 -34.62 -5.70 -15.80
N LEU A 552 -34.76 -5.49 -14.51
CA LEU A 552 -34.00 -6.20 -13.50
C LEU A 552 -34.98 -6.93 -12.58
N ALA A 553 -34.83 -8.26 -12.51
CA ALA A 553 -35.56 -9.10 -11.57
C ALA A 553 -34.87 -9.05 -10.22
N ILE A 554 -35.64 -8.80 -9.16
CA ILE A 554 -35.19 -8.77 -7.78
C ILE A 554 -35.94 -9.87 -7.02
N SER A 555 -35.23 -10.82 -6.44
CA SER A 555 -35.85 -11.89 -5.64
C SER A 555 -35.24 -12.05 -4.26
N GLY A 556 -35.93 -12.75 -3.37
CA GLY A 556 -35.48 -13.04 -2.01
C GLY A 556 -35.81 -11.97 -0.96
N LEU A 557 -36.51 -10.89 -1.35
CA LEU A 557 -36.93 -9.82 -0.44
C LEU A 557 -38.35 -10.07 0.09
N GLN A 558 -38.54 -9.95 1.40
CA GLN A 558 -39.87 -10.15 2.03
C GLN A 558 -40.79 -8.93 1.88
N GLN A 559 -40.23 -7.78 1.52
CA GLN A 559 -40.96 -6.54 1.32
C GLN A 559 -40.55 -5.90 -0.01
N PRO A 560 -41.43 -5.13 -0.66
CA PRO A 560 -41.07 -4.40 -1.88
C PRO A 560 -39.88 -3.46 -1.63
N PRO A 561 -38.79 -3.56 -2.42
CA PRO A 561 -37.65 -2.67 -2.27
C PRO A 561 -38.01 -1.23 -2.66
N ARG A 562 -37.30 -0.26 -2.11
CA ARG A 562 -37.34 1.14 -2.55
C ARG A 562 -36.29 1.33 -3.65
N VAL A 563 -36.74 1.52 -4.88
CA VAL A 563 -35.85 1.52 -6.04
C VAL A 563 -35.71 2.90 -6.68
N ILE A 564 -34.46 3.27 -6.94
CA ILE A 564 -34.08 4.48 -7.68
C ILE A 564 -33.28 4.04 -8.91
N VAL A 565 -33.72 4.45 -10.10
CA VAL A 565 -33.04 4.19 -11.37
C VAL A 565 -32.60 5.51 -11.99
N ASN A 566 -31.30 5.68 -12.25
CA ASN A 566 -30.70 6.89 -12.80
C ASN A 566 -31.15 8.18 -12.08
N GLY A 567 -31.28 8.12 -10.76
CA GLY A 567 -31.73 9.23 -9.90
C GLY A 567 -33.25 9.43 -9.80
N ALA A 568 -34.07 8.68 -10.55
CA ALA A 568 -35.53 8.75 -10.47
C ALA A 568 -36.10 7.58 -9.65
N ARG A 569 -37.09 7.85 -8.80
CA ARG A 569 -37.83 6.78 -8.10
C ARG A 569 -38.68 6.02 -9.11
N VAL A 570 -38.65 4.68 -9.05
CA VAL A 570 -39.40 3.81 -9.95
C VAL A 570 -40.28 2.86 -9.15
N ASP A 571 -41.48 2.60 -9.65
CA ASP A 571 -42.37 1.60 -9.08
C ASP A 571 -41.88 0.19 -9.33
N VAL A 572 -42.14 -0.68 -8.36
CA VAL A 572 -41.73 -2.07 -8.40
C VAL A 572 -42.96 -2.92 -8.72
N ALA A 573 -42.88 -3.72 -9.78
CA ALA A 573 -43.91 -4.69 -10.14
C ALA A 573 -43.65 -6.03 -9.43
N GLY A 574 -44.70 -6.84 -9.23
CA GLY A 574 -44.61 -8.15 -8.59
C GLY A 574 -45.03 -8.15 -7.12
N SER A 575 -44.81 -9.28 -6.46
CA SER A 575 -45.15 -9.49 -5.04
C SER A 575 -44.07 -10.34 -4.39
N ALA A 576 -43.88 -10.17 -3.08
CA ALA A 576 -42.88 -10.96 -2.35
C ALA A 576 -42.99 -12.47 -2.64
N PRO A 577 -41.86 -13.17 -2.85
CA PRO A 577 -40.49 -12.67 -2.72
C PRO A 577 -39.89 -12.09 -4.02
N ASP A 578 -40.69 -11.96 -5.09
CA ASP A 578 -40.24 -11.69 -6.45
C ASP A 578 -40.78 -10.38 -7.02
N PHE A 579 -39.85 -9.53 -7.43
CA PHE A 579 -40.10 -8.16 -7.88
C PHE A 579 -39.41 -7.90 -9.22
N GLN A 580 -39.91 -6.93 -9.97
CA GLN A 580 -39.33 -6.46 -11.22
C GLN A 580 -39.29 -4.94 -11.27
N VAL A 581 -38.20 -4.42 -11.82
CA VAL A 581 -37.99 -2.99 -12.02
C VAL A 581 -37.69 -2.73 -13.49
N ALA A 582 -38.36 -1.74 -14.07
CA ALA A 582 -38.04 -1.24 -15.40
C ALA A 582 -36.77 -0.37 -15.35
N LEU A 583 -35.85 -0.59 -16.30
CA LEU A 583 -34.63 0.21 -16.47
C LEU A 583 -34.84 1.37 -17.47
N SER A 584 -35.99 1.43 -18.16
CA SER A 584 -36.31 2.43 -19.18
C SER A 584 -37.77 2.81 -19.16
#